data_AF-C1AS29-F1
#
_entry.id   AF-C1AS29-F1
#
_cell.length_a   1.000
_cell.length_b   1.000
_cell.length_c   1.000
_cell.angle_alpha   90.00
_cell.angle_beta   90.00
_cell.angle_gamma   90.00
#
_symmetry.space_group_name_H-M   'P 1'
#
loop_
_entity.id
_entity.type
_entity.pdbx_description
1 polymer ?
#
loop_
_entity_poly.entity_id
_entity_poly.type
_entity_poly.pdbx_seq_one_letter_code
_entity_poly.pdbx_strand_id
1 'polypeptide(L)'
;MAAENIHIDHAGGAKASRPQLDLVLQRLRGDDVLVITRLDRLGRSMLHLITLGADLRERGIGLKVLEQGIDTATAEGRAMFGTLSVLAEFQRELIVANTRDGLAAARARGRKGGRPSKLSPDQIELAQRLYDAGDHTVVQIADMLKVPRTTVYGHLDKKARRPPHAAPSEPTPPVRSSRICPTCGHEPTTRAEAAHQRADLAVTWLHPDPQHRGTLISRHHCRHCEPGQPAFDIACSICGDGPILAGALAEEARHCDLTKPVERWLTAAGWTVAPGLSCPDHASRGRR
;
A
#
# COMPACT_ATOMS: atom_id res chain seq x y z
N MET A 1 -18.30 32.13 -34.87
CA MET A 1 -17.74 32.41 -33.52
C MET A 1 -17.88 31.15 -32.65
N ALA A 2 -17.03 30.13 -32.81
CA ALA A 2 -17.23 28.85 -32.11
C ALA A 2 -15.94 28.08 -31.73
N ALA A 3 -14.76 28.71 -31.86
CA ALA A 3 -13.49 28.03 -31.59
C ALA A 3 -12.97 28.21 -30.14
N GLU A 4 -13.53 29.14 -29.36
CA GLU A 4 -12.96 29.54 -28.07
C GLU A 4 -13.21 28.58 -26.89
N ASN A 5 -14.18 27.67 -27.00
CA ASN A 5 -14.59 26.79 -25.88
C ASN A 5 -14.41 25.29 -26.17
N ILE A 6 -13.49 24.92 -27.06
CA ILE A 6 -13.16 23.51 -27.34
C ILE A 6 -12.00 23.09 -26.44
N HIS A 7 -12.26 22.11 -25.58
CA HIS A 7 -11.28 21.57 -24.64
C HIS A 7 -10.96 20.11 -25.00
N ILE A 8 -9.68 19.79 -25.15
CA ILE A 8 -9.20 18.46 -25.56
C ILE A 8 -8.31 17.89 -24.45
N ASP A 9 -8.72 16.77 -23.87
CA ASP A 9 -7.90 15.98 -22.95
C ASP A 9 -7.23 14.81 -23.68
N HIS A 10 -5.91 14.69 -23.51
CA HIS A 10 -5.13 13.56 -23.99
C HIS A 10 -4.86 12.58 -22.82
N ALA A 11 -5.81 11.69 -22.55
CA ALA A 11 -5.65 10.65 -21.55
C ALA A 11 -5.33 9.28 -22.19
N GLY A 12 -4.07 8.86 -22.11
CA GLY A 12 -3.63 7.50 -22.43
C GLY A 12 -3.47 6.65 -21.16
N GLY A 13 -4.28 5.61 -21.01
CA GLY A 13 -4.18 4.67 -19.88
C GLY A 13 -4.63 5.21 -18.53
N ALA A 14 -4.49 4.38 -17.49
CA ALA A 14 -5.08 4.48 -16.15
C ALA A 14 -4.72 5.73 -15.29
N LYS A 15 -4.07 6.76 -15.84
CA LYS A 15 -3.77 8.00 -15.10
C LYS A 15 -5.02 8.86 -14.95
N ALA A 16 -5.19 9.41 -13.76
CA ALA A 16 -6.44 9.98 -13.29
C ALA A 16 -6.69 11.46 -13.65
N SER A 17 -5.67 12.17 -14.14
CA SER A 17 -5.75 13.61 -14.34
C SER A 17 -6.37 13.94 -15.70
N ARG A 18 -7.50 14.67 -15.66
CA ARG A 18 -8.17 15.28 -16.82
C ARG A 18 -8.28 16.79 -16.58
N PRO A 19 -7.16 17.51 -16.65
CA PRO A 19 -7.11 18.91 -16.23
C PRO A 19 -8.03 19.80 -17.07
N GLN A 20 -8.29 19.46 -18.34
CA GLN A 20 -9.18 20.26 -19.18
C GLN A 20 -10.65 20.02 -18.82
N LEU A 21 -11.08 18.78 -18.59
CA LEU A 21 -12.43 18.49 -18.10
C LEU A 21 -12.71 19.18 -16.76
N ASP A 22 -11.76 19.10 -15.81
CA ASP A 22 -11.93 19.73 -14.49
C ASP A 22 -12.09 21.26 -14.62
N LEU A 23 -11.31 21.89 -15.51
CA LEU A 23 -11.41 23.32 -15.82
C LEU A 23 -12.77 23.69 -16.44
N VAL A 24 -13.27 22.87 -17.38
CA VAL A 24 -14.60 23.06 -17.99
C VAL A 24 -15.68 22.97 -16.92
N LEU A 25 -15.64 21.95 -16.07
CA LEU A 25 -16.62 21.76 -15.00
C LEU A 25 -16.64 22.92 -14.00
N GLN A 26 -15.51 23.58 -13.76
CA GLN A 26 -15.44 24.79 -12.92
C GLN A 26 -15.99 26.04 -13.61
N ARG A 27 -15.90 26.13 -14.94
CA ARG A 27 -16.37 27.30 -15.71
C ARG A 27 -17.85 27.27 -16.02
N LEU A 28 -18.46 26.08 -16.13
CA LEU A 28 -19.87 25.92 -16.46
C LEU A 28 -20.80 26.53 -15.40
N ARG A 29 -21.78 27.29 -15.87
CA ARG A 29 -22.84 27.96 -15.10
C ARG A 29 -24.20 27.36 -15.43
N GLY A 30 -25.22 27.70 -14.63
CA GLY A 30 -26.60 27.36 -14.97
C GLY A 30 -26.96 27.89 -16.36
N ASP A 31 -27.75 27.11 -17.10
CA ASP A 31 -28.16 27.31 -18.50
C ASP A 31 -27.06 27.04 -19.56
N ASP A 32 -25.83 26.71 -19.15
CA ASP A 32 -24.81 26.23 -20.08
C ASP A 32 -25.11 24.80 -20.56
N VAL A 33 -24.56 24.44 -21.72
CA VAL A 33 -24.64 23.08 -22.27
C VAL A 33 -23.25 22.52 -22.49
N LEU A 34 -22.93 21.45 -21.77
CA LEU A 34 -21.73 20.66 -22.02
C LEU A 34 -21.95 19.77 -23.23
N VAL A 35 -21.23 20.03 -24.32
CA VAL A 35 -21.28 19.22 -25.55
C VAL A 35 -20.08 18.29 -25.61
N ILE A 36 -20.34 17.00 -25.78
CA ILE A 36 -19.31 15.97 -25.94
C ILE A 36 -19.53 15.19 -27.23
N THR A 37 -18.46 14.62 -27.79
CA THR A 37 -18.56 13.75 -28.97
C THR A 37 -19.23 12.42 -28.62
N ARG A 38 -18.77 11.74 -27.57
CA ARG A 38 -19.24 10.42 -27.13
C ARG A 38 -19.21 10.22 -25.62
N LEU A 39 -20.12 9.40 -25.11
CA LEU A 39 -20.19 9.06 -23.67
C LEU A 39 -18.90 8.46 -23.09
N ASP A 40 -18.23 7.57 -23.82
CA ASP A 40 -16.98 6.93 -23.38
C ASP A 40 -15.81 7.91 -23.22
N ARG A 41 -15.94 9.12 -23.77
CA ARG A 41 -14.94 10.18 -23.64
C ARG A 41 -15.16 11.02 -22.38
N LEU A 42 -16.37 11.12 -21.88
CA LEU A 42 -16.70 11.93 -20.70
C LEU A 42 -16.34 11.23 -19.37
N GLY A 43 -16.49 9.91 -19.28
CA GLY A 43 -16.34 9.17 -18.02
C GLY A 43 -15.48 7.92 -18.10
N ARG A 44 -14.82 7.58 -16.99
CA ARG A 44 -13.99 6.36 -16.84
C ARG A 44 -14.79 5.13 -16.39
N SER A 45 -15.97 5.37 -15.84
CA SER A 45 -16.95 4.37 -15.48
C SER A 45 -18.33 4.93 -15.77
N MET A 46 -19.31 4.05 -15.88
CA MET A 46 -20.68 4.45 -16.04
C MET A 46 -21.24 5.11 -14.78
N LEU A 47 -20.91 4.58 -13.59
CA LEU A 47 -21.18 5.26 -12.32
C LEU A 47 -20.68 6.72 -12.32
N HIS A 48 -19.47 6.98 -12.84
CA HIS A 48 -18.95 8.35 -12.96
C HIS A 48 -19.79 9.21 -13.92
N LEU A 49 -20.28 8.66 -15.03
CA LEU A 49 -21.18 9.38 -15.94
C LEU A 49 -22.51 9.70 -15.28
N ILE A 50 -23.07 8.78 -14.49
CA ILE A 50 -24.34 8.98 -13.78
C ILE A 50 -24.17 10.08 -12.73
N THR A 51 -23.12 10.01 -11.90
CA THR A 51 -22.84 11.03 -10.88
C THR A 51 -22.62 12.39 -11.53
N LEU A 52 -21.83 12.45 -12.61
CA LEU A 52 -21.58 13.70 -13.32
C LEU A 52 -22.84 14.26 -13.99
N GLY A 53 -23.65 13.41 -14.62
CA GLY A 53 -24.93 13.83 -15.21
C GLY A 53 -25.92 14.35 -14.16
N ALA A 54 -25.92 13.76 -12.96
CA ALA A 54 -26.73 14.22 -11.84
C ALA A 54 -26.25 15.58 -11.29
N ASP A 55 -24.93 15.76 -11.12
CA ASP A 55 -24.30 17.02 -10.70
C ASP A 55 -24.60 18.15 -11.69
N LEU A 56 -24.38 17.92 -12.99
CA LEU A 56 -24.67 18.89 -14.03
C LEU A 56 -26.14 19.32 -13.99
N ARG A 57 -27.06 18.37 -13.78
CA ARG A 57 -28.49 18.67 -13.65
C ARG A 57 -28.82 19.49 -12.42
N GLU A 58 -28.24 19.18 -11.26
CA GLU A 58 -28.45 19.94 -10.02
C GLU A 58 -27.98 21.39 -10.18
N ARG A 59 -26.94 21.60 -10.99
CA ARG A 59 -26.41 22.92 -11.36
C ARG A 59 -27.14 23.61 -12.51
N GLY A 60 -28.18 22.99 -13.08
CA GLY A 60 -28.93 23.53 -14.21
C GLY A 60 -28.16 23.52 -15.54
N ILE A 61 -27.16 22.65 -15.68
CA ILE A 61 -26.31 22.51 -16.88
C ILE A 61 -26.84 21.36 -17.75
N GLY A 62 -27.05 21.62 -19.04
CA GLY A 62 -27.41 20.60 -20.02
C GLY A 62 -26.22 19.74 -20.44
N LEU A 63 -26.47 18.48 -20.79
CA LEU A 63 -25.46 17.58 -21.38
C LEU A 63 -25.96 17.12 -22.75
N LYS A 64 -25.16 17.37 -23.78
CA LYS A 64 -25.43 16.96 -25.16
C LYS A 64 -24.34 16.04 -25.69
N VAL A 65 -24.73 14.90 -26.22
CA VAL A 65 -23.83 13.89 -26.79
C VAL A 65 -24.09 13.79 -28.28
N LEU A 66 -23.08 14.14 -29.09
CA LEU A 66 -23.24 14.28 -30.54
C LEU A 66 -23.48 12.94 -31.25
N GLU A 67 -22.67 11.91 -30.99
CA GLU A 67 -22.80 10.63 -31.72
C GLU A 67 -24.06 9.85 -31.31
N GLN A 68 -24.40 9.85 -30.03
CA GLN A 68 -25.56 9.13 -29.51
C GLN A 68 -26.87 9.94 -29.61
N GLY A 69 -26.81 11.20 -30.05
CA GLY A 69 -27.99 12.07 -30.16
C GLY A 69 -28.71 12.31 -28.82
N ILE A 70 -27.99 12.23 -27.70
CA ILE A 70 -28.58 12.38 -26.36
C ILE A 70 -28.55 13.85 -25.98
N ASP A 71 -29.71 14.37 -25.56
CA ASP A 71 -29.83 15.71 -25.00
C ASP A 71 -30.55 15.64 -23.65
N THR A 72 -29.82 15.80 -22.54
CA THR A 72 -30.39 15.70 -21.18
C THR A 72 -31.27 16.90 -20.79
N ALA A 73 -31.34 17.95 -21.61
CA ALA A 73 -32.34 19.00 -21.44
C ALA A 73 -33.76 18.49 -21.74
N THR A 74 -33.90 17.45 -22.58
CA THR A 74 -35.18 16.83 -22.95
C THR A 74 -35.56 15.66 -22.03
N ALA A 75 -36.86 15.38 -21.89
CA ALA A 75 -37.32 14.24 -21.07
C ALA A 75 -36.90 12.90 -21.68
N GLU A 76 -36.96 12.80 -23.01
CA GLU A 76 -36.57 11.66 -23.82
C GLU A 76 -35.07 11.39 -23.70
N GLY A 77 -34.23 12.42 -23.82
CA GLY A 77 -32.79 12.28 -23.68
C GLY A 77 -32.36 11.90 -22.27
N ARG A 78 -33.07 12.37 -21.22
CA ARG A 78 -32.86 11.89 -19.85
C ARG A 78 -33.20 10.42 -19.67
N ALA A 79 -34.33 9.98 -20.22
CA ALA A 79 -34.72 8.56 -20.17
C ALA A 79 -33.69 7.68 -20.89
N MET A 80 -33.29 8.07 -22.11
CA MET A 80 -32.29 7.36 -22.90
C MET A 80 -30.93 7.31 -22.20
N PHE A 81 -30.49 8.42 -21.61
CA PHE A 81 -29.26 8.47 -20.81
C PHE A 81 -29.33 7.49 -19.63
N GLY A 82 -30.46 7.45 -18.91
CA GLY A 82 -30.69 6.52 -17.81
C GLY A 82 -30.68 5.05 -18.25
N THR A 83 -31.36 4.70 -19.34
CA THR A 83 -31.38 3.33 -19.87
C THR A 83 -30.00 2.86 -20.32
N LEU A 84 -29.27 3.70 -21.07
CA LEU A 84 -27.89 3.41 -21.45
C LEU A 84 -27.01 3.24 -20.21
N SER A 85 -27.27 4.04 -19.17
CA SER A 85 -26.63 3.98 -17.86
C SER A 85 -26.90 2.70 -17.06
N VAL A 86 -28.01 2.01 -17.31
CA VAL A 86 -28.25 0.69 -16.72
C VAL A 86 -27.56 -0.39 -17.55
N LEU A 87 -27.64 -0.27 -18.88
CA LEU A 87 -27.10 -1.26 -19.80
C LEU A 87 -25.59 -1.43 -19.67
N ALA A 88 -24.80 -0.35 -19.57
CA ALA A 88 -23.34 -0.50 -19.52
C ALA A 88 -22.81 -0.89 -18.13
N GLU A 89 -23.53 -0.64 -17.03
CA GLU A 89 -23.23 -1.25 -15.72
C GLU A 89 -23.43 -2.76 -15.80
N PHE A 90 -24.58 -3.20 -16.33
CA PHE A 90 -24.84 -4.62 -16.56
C PHE A 90 -23.77 -5.28 -17.46
N GLN A 91 -23.38 -4.63 -18.56
CA GLN A 91 -22.32 -5.14 -19.43
C GLN A 91 -20.97 -5.24 -18.71
N ARG A 92 -20.64 -4.28 -17.85
CA ARG A 92 -19.42 -4.32 -17.04
C ARG A 92 -19.45 -5.49 -16.05
N GLU A 93 -20.57 -5.70 -15.37
CA GLU A 93 -20.76 -6.83 -14.45
C GLU A 93 -20.59 -8.16 -15.18
N LEU A 94 -21.16 -8.30 -16.38
CA LEU A 94 -20.98 -9.49 -17.23
C LEU A 94 -19.52 -9.71 -17.62
N ILE A 95 -18.78 -8.67 -18.01
CA ILE A 95 -17.35 -8.78 -18.34
C ILE A 95 -16.56 -9.25 -17.11
N VAL A 96 -16.85 -8.70 -15.94
CA VAL A 96 -16.20 -9.09 -14.69
C VAL A 96 -16.52 -10.54 -14.32
N ALA A 97 -17.79 -10.95 -14.41
CA ALA A 97 -18.24 -12.32 -14.16
C ALA A 97 -17.54 -13.30 -15.12
N ASN A 98 -17.62 -13.06 -16.42
CA ASN A 98 -16.97 -13.90 -17.44
C ASN A 98 -15.45 -14.00 -17.25
N THR A 99 -14.79 -12.90 -16.86
CA THR A 99 -13.36 -12.90 -16.56
C THR A 99 -13.05 -13.79 -15.35
N ARG A 100 -13.86 -13.71 -14.29
CA ARG A 100 -13.71 -14.54 -13.09
C ARG A 100 -13.92 -16.02 -13.42
N ASP A 101 -14.93 -16.33 -14.22
CA ASP A 101 -15.22 -17.70 -14.65
C ASP A 101 -14.09 -18.25 -15.53
N GLY A 102 -13.57 -17.45 -16.46
CA GLY A 102 -12.42 -17.80 -17.28
C GLY A 102 -11.16 -18.05 -16.44
N LEU A 103 -10.90 -17.23 -15.43
CA LEU A 103 -9.79 -17.42 -14.48
C LEU A 103 -9.99 -18.68 -13.63
N ALA A 104 -11.21 -18.95 -13.16
CA ALA A 104 -11.53 -20.16 -12.41
C ALA A 104 -11.31 -21.42 -13.25
N ALA A 105 -11.83 -21.45 -14.49
CA ALA A 105 -11.61 -22.54 -15.43
C ALA A 105 -10.13 -22.73 -15.77
N ALA A 106 -9.37 -21.65 -15.94
CA ALA A 106 -7.94 -21.72 -16.17
C ALA A 106 -7.16 -22.30 -14.97
N ARG A 107 -7.53 -21.91 -13.74
CA ARG A 107 -6.95 -22.48 -12.51
C ARG A 107 -7.29 -23.96 -12.36
N ALA A 108 -8.52 -24.37 -12.67
CA ALA A 108 -8.94 -25.77 -12.66
C ALA A 108 -8.12 -26.63 -13.65
N ARG A 109 -7.72 -26.05 -14.79
CA ARG A 109 -6.78 -26.67 -15.74
C ARG A 109 -5.30 -26.58 -15.32
N GLY A 110 -5.01 -26.15 -14.09
CA GLY A 110 -3.65 -26.08 -13.54
C GLY A 110 -2.85 -24.82 -13.91
N ARG A 111 -3.44 -23.83 -14.59
CA ARG A 111 -2.75 -22.56 -14.88
C ARG A 111 -2.57 -21.75 -13.60
N LYS A 112 -1.34 -21.66 -13.11
CA LYS A 112 -0.93 -20.72 -12.07
C LYS A 112 -0.76 -19.34 -12.72
N GLY A 113 -1.72 -18.44 -12.52
CA GLY A 113 -1.63 -17.05 -12.97
C GLY A 113 -0.55 -16.26 -12.23
N GLY A 114 -0.35 -15.00 -12.62
CA GLY A 114 0.66 -14.11 -12.02
C GLY A 114 1.97 -14.04 -12.81
N ARG A 115 2.94 -13.29 -12.28
CA ARG A 115 4.26 -13.15 -12.87
C ARG A 115 5.02 -14.48 -12.75
N PRO A 116 5.61 -15.02 -13.83
CA PRO A 116 6.45 -16.21 -13.76
C PRO A 116 7.57 -16.06 -12.73
N SER A 117 7.90 -17.15 -12.04
CA SER A 117 9.07 -17.19 -11.14
C SER A 117 10.34 -16.85 -11.95
N LYS A 118 11.22 -16.04 -11.35
CA LYS A 118 12.54 -15.76 -11.93
C LYS A 118 13.52 -16.92 -11.76
N LEU A 119 13.26 -17.82 -10.80
CA LEU A 119 14.08 -18.99 -10.53
C LEU A 119 13.34 -20.25 -10.99
N SER A 120 14.06 -21.14 -11.67
CA SER A 120 13.60 -22.50 -11.96
C SER A 120 13.56 -23.35 -10.67
N PRO A 121 12.81 -24.46 -10.65
CA PRO A 121 12.82 -25.39 -9.51
C PRO A 121 14.23 -25.84 -9.13
N ASP A 122 15.07 -26.17 -10.10
CA ASP A 122 16.45 -26.61 -9.88
C ASP A 122 17.31 -25.49 -9.27
N GLN A 123 17.09 -24.24 -9.69
CA GLN A 123 17.79 -23.08 -9.12
C GLN A 123 17.34 -22.79 -7.69
N ILE A 124 16.07 -23.04 -7.36
CA ILE A 124 15.55 -22.93 -5.99
C ILE A 124 16.18 -24.01 -5.11
N GLU A 125 16.26 -25.24 -5.61
CA GLU A 125 16.89 -26.35 -4.88
C GLU A 125 18.39 -26.09 -4.67
N LEU A 126 19.10 -25.61 -5.70
CA LEU A 126 20.50 -25.21 -5.59
C LEU A 126 20.68 -24.07 -4.58
N ALA A 127 19.83 -23.05 -4.61
CA ALA A 127 19.86 -21.96 -3.65
C ALA A 127 19.67 -22.45 -2.21
N GLN A 128 18.74 -23.39 -2.00
CA GLN A 128 18.49 -24.00 -0.70
C GLN A 128 19.70 -24.83 -0.23
N ARG A 129 20.28 -25.67 -1.09
CA ARG A 129 21.47 -26.47 -0.76
C ARG A 129 22.67 -25.59 -0.38
N LEU A 130 22.92 -24.53 -1.15
CA LEU A 130 24.01 -23.59 -0.86
C LEU A 130 23.77 -22.81 0.44
N TYR A 131 22.51 -22.50 0.74
CA TYR A 131 22.13 -21.86 2.00
C TYR A 131 22.29 -22.80 3.20
N ASP A 132 21.90 -24.07 3.05
CA ASP A 132 21.97 -25.08 4.11
C ASP A 132 23.41 -25.53 4.39
N ALA A 133 24.26 -25.60 3.35
CA ALA A 133 25.69 -25.87 3.50
C ALA A 133 26.41 -24.77 4.32
N GLY A 134 25.90 -23.54 4.29
CA GLY A 134 26.45 -22.41 5.05
C GLY A 134 27.76 -21.83 4.51
N ASP A 135 28.31 -22.40 3.44
CA ASP A 135 29.55 -21.96 2.81
C ASP A 135 29.37 -20.67 1.99
N HIS A 136 28.12 -20.31 1.62
CA HIS A 136 27.82 -19.17 0.76
C HIS A 136 26.80 -18.26 1.43
N THR A 137 27.06 -16.95 1.41
CA THR A 137 26.11 -15.95 1.89
C THR A 137 24.95 -15.81 0.90
N VAL A 138 23.77 -15.40 1.38
CA VAL A 138 22.59 -15.19 0.52
C VAL A 138 22.86 -14.15 -0.59
N VAL A 139 23.78 -13.20 -0.36
CA VAL A 139 24.21 -12.24 -1.38
C VAL A 139 24.97 -12.96 -2.50
N GLN A 140 25.96 -13.79 -2.14
CA GLN A 140 26.71 -14.59 -3.11
C GLN A 140 25.82 -15.55 -3.90
N ILE A 141 24.83 -16.18 -3.24
CA ILE A 141 23.85 -17.05 -3.91
C ILE A 141 22.98 -16.24 -4.90
N ALA A 142 22.56 -15.04 -4.53
CA ALA A 142 21.77 -14.16 -5.37
C ALA A 142 22.56 -13.71 -6.62
N ASP A 143 23.84 -13.37 -6.45
CA ASP A 143 24.74 -12.98 -7.54
C ASP A 143 25.00 -14.15 -8.49
N MET A 144 25.26 -15.35 -7.95
CA MET A 144 25.43 -16.58 -8.76
C MET A 144 24.21 -16.90 -9.60
N LEU A 145 23.01 -16.72 -9.04
CA LEU A 145 21.74 -16.98 -9.72
C LEU A 145 21.24 -15.78 -10.53
N LYS A 146 21.97 -14.65 -10.54
CA LYS A 146 21.61 -13.39 -11.23
C LYS A 146 20.20 -12.90 -10.90
N VAL A 147 19.79 -13.05 -9.65
CA VAL A 147 18.49 -12.58 -9.15
C VAL A 147 18.66 -11.64 -7.96
N PRO A 148 17.71 -10.73 -7.69
CA PRO A 148 17.74 -9.93 -6.47
C PRO A 148 17.70 -10.83 -5.23
N ARG A 149 18.44 -10.43 -4.18
CA ARG A 149 18.43 -11.07 -2.86
C ARG A 149 17.02 -11.34 -2.31
N THR A 150 16.08 -10.44 -2.56
CA THR A 150 14.67 -10.59 -2.14
C THR A 150 13.98 -11.76 -2.81
N THR A 151 14.35 -12.08 -4.06
CA THR A 151 13.84 -13.25 -4.79
C THR A 151 14.37 -14.54 -4.15
N VAL A 152 15.65 -14.59 -3.78
CA VAL A 152 16.22 -15.75 -3.08
C VAL A 152 15.53 -16.00 -1.74
N TYR A 153 15.39 -14.97 -0.89
CA TYR A 153 14.68 -15.12 0.39
C TYR A 153 13.22 -15.53 0.26
N GLY A 154 12.54 -15.17 -0.83
CA GLY A 154 11.17 -15.59 -1.10
C GLY A 154 11.02 -17.09 -1.38
N HIS A 155 12.13 -17.78 -1.70
CA HIS A 155 12.15 -19.20 -2.07
C HIS A 155 12.93 -20.10 -1.10
N LEU A 156 13.61 -19.54 -0.08
CA LEU A 156 14.34 -20.33 0.92
C LEU A 156 13.44 -20.76 2.10
N ASP A 157 13.53 -22.04 2.49
CA ASP A 157 12.92 -22.54 3.73
C ASP A 157 13.87 -22.30 4.92
N LYS A 158 13.42 -21.47 5.86
CA LYS A 158 14.20 -21.07 7.04
C LYS A 158 14.19 -22.14 8.14
N LYS A 159 13.37 -23.19 8.03
CA LYS A 159 13.29 -24.26 9.04
C LYS A 159 14.53 -25.16 9.11
N ALA A 160 15.33 -25.21 8.05
CA ALA A 160 16.46 -26.13 7.94
C ALA A 160 17.71 -25.72 8.74
N ARG A 161 17.83 -24.46 9.19
CA ARG A 161 19.01 -23.98 9.90
C ARG A 161 18.88 -24.10 11.43
N ARG A 162 19.02 -25.32 11.96
CA ARG A 162 19.36 -25.54 13.37
C ARG A 162 20.88 -25.80 13.49
N PRO A 163 21.68 -24.91 14.11
CA PRO A 163 23.10 -25.16 14.30
C PRO A 163 23.35 -26.33 15.28
N PRO A 164 24.40 -27.14 15.08
CA PRO A 164 24.63 -28.42 15.80
C PRO A 164 25.02 -28.33 17.29
N HIS A 165 24.96 -27.17 17.95
CA HIS A 165 25.42 -27.01 19.34
C HIS A 165 24.46 -26.29 20.32
N ALA A 166 23.14 -26.45 20.17
CA ALA A 166 22.17 -26.00 21.18
C ALA A 166 21.33 -27.18 21.71
N ALA A 167 21.59 -27.54 22.98
CA ALA A 167 20.83 -28.51 23.76
C ALA A 167 19.31 -28.25 23.68
N PRO A 168 18.45 -29.28 23.79
CA PRO A 168 17.03 -29.13 23.58
C PRO A 168 16.38 -28.32 24.70
N SER A 169 16.04 -27.06 24.44
CA SER A 169 14.92 -26.43 25.14
C SER A 169 13.63 -26.91 24.48
N GLU A 170 12.74 -27.49 25.27
CA GLU A 170 11.40 -27.90 24.85
C GLU A 170 10.70 -26.80 24.04
N PRO A 171 9.88 -27.16 23.04
CA PRO A 171 9.09 -26.18 22.32
C PRO A 171 8.16 -25.48 23.31
N THR A 172 8.47 -24.24 23.66
CA THR A 172 7.53 -23.40 24.37
C THR A 172 6.32 -23.24 23.45
N PRO A 173 5.11 -23.65 23.86
CA PRO A 173 3.91 -23.46 23.05
C PRO A 173 3.81 -21.98 22.66
N PRO A 174 3.23 -21.63 21.49
CA PRO A 174 3.07 -20.24 21.13
C PRO A 174 2.31 -19.56 22.25
N VAL A 175 3.02 -18.74 23.03
CA VAL A 175 2.42 -17.93 24.07
C VAL A 175 1.36 -17.12 23.35
N ARG A 176 0.09 -17.39 23.64
CA ARG A 176 -1.03 -16.65 23.07
C ARG A 176 -0.88 -15.23 23.60
N SER A 177 -0.14 -14.38 22.88
CA SER A 177 -0.03 -12.96 23.18
C SER A 177 -1.46 -12.43 23.27
N SER A 178 -1.79 -11.82 24.39
CA SER A 178 -3.10 -11.20 24.60
C SER A 178 -3.45 -10.39 23.36
N ARG A 179 -4.65 -10.63 22.79
CA ARG A 179 -5.13 -9.86 21.63
C ARG A 179 -5.47 -8.42 22.00
N ILE A 180 -5.40 -8.09 23.28
CA ILE A 180 -5.74 -6.81 23.87
C ILE A 180 -4.54 -5.87 23.73
N CYS A 181 -4.79 -4.64 23.32
CA CYS A 181 -3.75 -3.61 23.27
C CYS A 181 -3.23 -3.34 24.70
N PRO A 182 -1.91 -3.46 24.96
CA PRO A 182 -1.35 -3.24 26.29
C PRO A 182 -1.44 -1.78 26.75
N THR A 183 -1.66 -0.84 25.83
CA THR A 183 -1.71 0.60 26.14
C THR A 183 -3.11 1.11 26.43
N CYS A 184 -4.12 0.67 25.68
CA CYS A 184 -5.49 1.19 25.81
C CYS A 184 -6.55 0.14 26.16
N GLY A 185 -6.18 -1.14 26.19
CA GLY A 185 -7.13 -2.21 26.48
C GLY A 185 -8.05 -2.58 25.30
N HIS A 186 -7.84 -2.04 24.10
CA HIS A 186 -8.69 -2.36 22.94
C HIS A 186 -8.60 -3.83 22.54
N GLU A 187 -9.76 -4.48 22.45
CA GLU A 187 -9.90 -5.88 22.01
C GLU A 187 -10.49 -5.93 20.59
N PRO A 188 -9.80 -6.58 19.64
CA PRO A 188 -10.26 -6.65 18.26
C PRO A 188 -11.48 -7.58 18.14
N THR A 189 -12.53 -7.08 17.50
CA THR A 189 -13.80 -7.79 17.32
C THR A 189 -13.78 -8.77 16.15
N THR A 190 -12.86 -8.57 15.18
CA THR A 190 -12.72 -9.41 14.00
C THR A 190 -11.31 -9.97 13.80
N ARG A 191 -11.19 -11.07 13.03
CA ARG A 191 -9.87 -11.66 12.71
C ARG A 191 -9.00 -10.74 11.86
N ALA A 192 -9.61 -9.93 10.98
CA ALA A 192 -8.90 -8.94 10.17
C ALA A 192 -8.37 -7.81 11.06
N GLU A 193 -9.19 -7.29 11.97
CA GLU A 193 -8.80 -6.28 12.94
C GLU A 193 -7.67 -6.79 13.87
N ALA A 194 -7.78 -8.03 14.34
CA ALA A 194 -6.73 -8.67 15.14
C ALA A 194 -5.42 -8.90 14.38
N ALA A 195 -5.45 -8.93 13.04
CA ALA A 195 -4.24 -9.00 12.21
C ALA A 195 -3.57 -7.63 12.05
N HIS A 196 -4.37 -6.58 11.83
CA HIS A 196 -3.86 -5.21 11.78
C HIS A 196 -3.31 -4.79 13.14
N GLN A 197 -4.04 -5.02 14.23
CA GLN A 197 -3.57 -4.69 15.58
C GLN A 197 -2.26 -5.40 15.94
N ARG A 198 -2.02 -6.63 15.46
CA ARG A 198 -0.73 -7.29 15.66
C ARG A 198 0.42 -6.63 14.88
N ALA A 199 0.14 -6.09 13.70
CA ALA A 199 1.13 -5.33 12.94
C ALA A 199 1.40 -3.97 13.62
N ASP A 200 0.36 -3.27 14.07
CA ASP A 200 0.48 -1.98 14.77
C ASP A 200 1.29 -2.14 16.08
N LEU A 201 0.99 -3.17 16.87
CA LEU A 201 1.70 -3.46 18.12
C LEU A 201 3.14 -3.96 17.92
N ALA A 202 3.53 -4.36 16.71
CA ALA A 202 4.92 -4.68 16.40
C ALA A 202 5.80 -3.43 16.27
N VAL A 203 5.18 -2.25 16.04
CA VAL A 203 5.88 -0.97 15.96
C VAL A 203 6.25 -0.50 17.36
N THR A 204 7.50 -0.10 17.56
CA THR A 204 7.99 0.44 18.83
C THR A 204 7.96 1.96 18.80
N TRP A 205 7.23 2.56 19.74
CA TRP A 205 7.19 4.01 19.90
C TRP A 205 8.05 4.45 21.08
N LEU A 206 8.89 5.47 20.88
CA LEU A 206 9.74 6.06 21.91
C LEU A 206 9.11 7.35 22.43
N HIS A 207 8.93 7.39 23.75
CA HIS A 207 8.37 8.53 24.48
C HIS A 207 9.41 9.04 25.49
N PRO A 208 9.43 10.35 25.79
CA PRO A 208 10.20 10.85 26.91
C PRO A 208 9.64 10.25 28.21
N ASP A 209 10.53 9.81 29.12
CA ASP A 209 10.12 9.32 30.42
C ASP A 209 9.61 10.48 31.29
N PRO A 210 8.34 10.45 31.76
CA PRO A 210 7.80 11.51 32.62
C PRO A 210 8.42 11.54 34.02
N GLN A 211 9.03 10.43 34.47
CA GLN A 211 9.60 10.30 35.81
C GLN A 211 11.10 10.67 35.84
N HIS A 212 11.80 10.49 34.72
CA HIS A 212 13.23 10.76 34.62
C HIS A 212 13.55 11.61 33.39
N ARG A 213 13.91 12.89 33.60
CA ARG A 213 14.32 13.76 32.48
C ARG A 213 15.57 13.20 31.81
N GLY A 214 15.48 12.94 30.51
CA GLY A 214 16.60 12.47 29.68
C GLY A 214 16.67 10.96 29.45
N THR A 215 15.67 10.19 29.90
CA THR A 215 15.49 8.77 29.53
C THR A 215 14.28 8.61 28.62
N LEU A 216 14.23 7.47 27.93
CA LEU A 216 13.18 7.11 26.98
C LEU A 216 12.49 5.84 27.43
N ILE A 217 11.17 5.78 27.23
CA ILE A 217 10.37 4.58 27.43
C ILE A 217 9.81 4.10 26.09
N SER A 218 9.82 2.78 25.89
CA SER A 218 9.20 2.14 24.73
C SER A 218 7.74 1.79 25.02
N ARG A 219 6.84 2.13 24.10
CA ARG A 219 5.42 1.76 24.15
C ARG A 219 4.96 1.19 22.80
N HIS A 220 3.91 0.39 22.82
CA HIS A 220 3.27 -0.16 21.64
C HIS A 220 1.81 0.30 21.58
N HIS A 221 1.38 0.79 20.42
CA HIS A 221 0.04 1.36 20.26
C HIS A 221 -0.73 0.59 19.19
N CYS A 222 -2.03 0.42 19.39
CA CYS A 222 -2.92 0.04 18.30
C CYS A 222 -3.41 1.31 17.60
N ARG A 223 -4.05 1.16 16.44
CA ARG A 223 -4.68 2.26 15.70
C ARG A 223 -5.63 3.16 16.52
N HIS A 224 -6.18 2.66 17.63
CA HIS A 224 -7.10 3.44 18.48
C HIS A 224 -6.38 4.36 19.47
N CYS A 225 -5.15 4.05 19.86
CA CYS A 225 -4.38 4.83 20.83
C CYS A 225 -3.06 5.36 20.27
N GLU A 226 -2.88 5.26 18.96
CA GLU A 226 -1.71 5.78 18.26
C GLU A 226 -1.54 7.27 18.56
N PRO A 227 -0.32 7.71 18.95
CA PRO A 227 -0.05 9.12 19.16
C PRO A 227 -0.31 9.91 17.87
N GLY A 228 -1.04 11.03 17.98
CA GLY A 228 -1.19 11.95 16.86
C GLY A 228 0.15 12.59 16.45
N GLN A 229 0.14 13.35 15.35
CA GLN A 229 1.32 14.12 14.97
C GLN A 229 1.68 15.13 16.09
N PRO A 230 2.97 15.29 16.39
CA PRO A 230 4.11 14.92 15.55
C PRO A 230 4.71 13.53 15.83
N ALA A 231 5.02 12.84 14.73
CA ALA A 231 5.72 11.55 14.71
C ALA A 231 6.93 11.63 13.76
N PHE A 232 8.02 10.97 14.12
CA PHE A 232 9.25 10.91 13.31
C PHE A 232 9.76 9.47 13.24
N ASP A 233 9.91 8.95 12.03
CA ASP A 233 10.33 7.57 11.78
C ASP A 233 11.86 7.47 11.80
N ILE A 234 12.40 6.67 12.73
CA ILE A 234 13.80 6.27 12.70
C ILE A 234 13.89 5.03 11.82
N ALA A 235 14.23 5.22 10.55
CA ALA A 235 14.32 4.13 9.60
C ALA A 235 15.76 3.58 9.48
N CYS A 236 15.89 2.26 9.50
CA CYS A 236 17.12 1.59 9.07
C CYS A 236 17.38 1.88 7.59
N SER A 237 18.58 2.32 7.24
CA SER A 237 19.02 2.60 5.87
C SER A 237 18.96 1.40 4.91
N ILE A 238 18.88 0.17 5.45
CA ILE A 238 18.88 -1.08 4.66
C ILE A 238 17.49 -1.68 4.50
N CYS A 239 16.69 -1.74 5.57
CA CYS A 239 15.36 -2.37 5.53
C CYS A 239 14.18 -1.40 5.64
N GLY A 240 14.42 -0.15 6.05
CA GLY A 240 13.37 0.85 6.27
C GLY A 240 12.63 0.70 7.60
N ASP A 241 12.79 -0.42 8.32
CA ASP A 241 12.14 -0.63 9.61
C ASP A 241 12.84 0.13 10.74
N GLY A 242 12.08 0.52 11.76
CA GLY A 242 12.61 1.02 13.03
C GLY A 242 11.57 1.67 13.93
N PRO A 243 12.01 2.25 15.07
CA PRO A 243 11.11 2.86 16.03
C PRO A 243 10.61 4.24 15.58
N ILE A 244 9.48 4.67 16.15
CA ILE A 244 8.89 5.98 15.89
C ILE A 244 9.04 6.86 17.14
N LEU A 245 9.53 8.09 16.97
CA LEU A 245 9.55 9.09 18.04
C LEU A 245 8.18 9.76 18.15
N ALA A 246 7.69 9.96 19.38
CA ALA A 246 6.44 10.67 19.65
C ALA A 246 6.67 12.07 20.26
N GLY A 247 5.82 13.04 19.88
CA GLY A 247 5.69 14.33 20.57
C GLY A 247 6.94 15.21 20.45
N ALA A 248 7.40 15.77 21.57
CA ALA A 248 8.55 16.69 21.60
C ALA A 248 9.82 16.09 20.97
N LEU A 249 10.04 14.77 21.11
CA LEU A 249 11.18 14.08 20.48
C LEU A 249 11.10 14.09 18.95
N ALA A 250 9.89 14.00 18.38
CA ALA A 250 9.67 14.06 16.94
C ALA A 250 9.83 15.49 16.40
N GLU A 251 9.53 16.52 17.20
CA GLU A 251 9.79 17.92 16.85
C GLU A 251 11.28 18.22 16.80
N GLU A 252 12.03 17.79 17.81
CA GLU A 252 13.47 17.98 17.90
C GLU A 252 14.21 17.25 16.76
N ALA A 253 13.80 16.03 16.42
CA ALA A 253 14.42 15.23 15.35
C ALA A 253 14.17 15.78 13.93
N ARG A 254 13.12 16.60 13.72
CA ARG A 254 12.84 17.21 12.41
C ARG A 254 13.87 18.27 11.99
N HIS A 255 14.73 18.72 12.91
CA HIS A 255 15.84 19.64 12.65
C HIS A 255 17.17 18.93 12.28
N CYS A 256 17.09 17.68 11.84
CA CYS A 256 18.19 16.87 11.28
C CYS A 256 19.22 16.30 12.27
N ASP A 257 19.02 16.36 13.58
CA ASP A 257 19.88 15.70 14.57
C ASP A 257 19.06 14.83 15.53
N LEU A 258 19.49 13.57 15.74
CA LEU A 258 18.95 12.72 16.80
C LEU A 258 19.47 13.23 18.15
N THR A 259 18.58 13.33 19.15
CA THR A 259 19.01 13.75 20.48
C THR A 259 19.83 12.65 21.16
N LYS A 260 20.81 13.04 22.00
CA LYS A 260 21.68 12.10 22.75
C LYS A 260 20.91 10.98 23.49
N PRO A 261 19.73 11.21 24.09
CA PRO A 261 18.93 10.15 24.69
C PRO A 261 18.48 9.09 23.68
N VAL A 262 18.10 9.51 22.47
CA VAL A 262 17.66 8.62 21.38
C VAL A 262 18.84 7.80 20.87
N GLU A 263 20.00 8.42 20.63
CA GLU A 263 21.20 7.71 20.21
C GLU A 263 21.67 6.67 21.24
N ARG A 264 21.62 7.02 22.53
CA ARG A 264 21.95 6.10 23.63
C ARG A 264 20.99 4.92 23.68
N TRP A 265 19.69 5.16 23.52
CA TRP A 265 18.70 4.09 23.47
C TRP A 265 18.91 3.19 22.25
N LEU A 266 19.12 3.78 21.07
CA LEU A 266 19.39 3.05 19.83
C LEU A 266 20.62 2.15 19.98
N THR A 267 21.73 2.71 20.49
CA THR A 267 22.97 1.97 20.73
C THR A 267 22.78 0.83 21.74
N ALA A 268 22.06 1.09 22.84
CA ALA A 268 21.72 0.06 23.83
C ALA A 268 20.81 -1.04 23.25
N ALA A 269 19.93 -0.68 22.31
CA ALA A 269 19.10 -1.60 21.55
C ALA A 269 19.86 -2.30 20.39
N GLY A 270 21.16 -2.07 20.24
CA GLY A 270 22.02 -2.71 19.24
C GLY A 270 22.04 -2.05 17.87
N TRP A 271 21.49 -0.84 17.73
CA TRP A 271 21.57 -0.07 16.49
C TRP A 271 22.94 0.57 16.32
N THR A 272 23.35 0.75 15.06
CA THR A 272 24.51 1.57 14.70
C THR A 272 23.99 2.91 14.18
N VAL A 273 24.53 4.01 14.71
CA VAL A 273 24.08 5.39 14.41
C VAL A 273 25.02 6.11 13.44
N ALA A 274 26.29 5.69 13.33
CA ALA A 274 27.30 6.25 12.42
C ALA A 274 28.08 5.15 11.67
N PRO A 275 28.37 5.29 10.35
CA PRO A 275 28.10 6.43 9.46
C PRO A 275 26.66 6.52 8.93
N GLY A 276 25.76 5.65 9.38
CA GLY A 276 24.33 5.73 9.08
C GLY A 276 23.52 4.81 9.98
N LEU A 277 22.21 5.07 10.09
CA LEU A 277 21.29 4.30 10.93
C LEU A 277 21.11 2.88 10.38
N SER A 278 21.52 1.88 11.14
CA SER A 278 21.27 0.47 10.82
C SER A 278 20.77 -0.28 12.05
N CYS A 279 19.70 -1.05 11.89
CA CYS A 279 19.11 -1.86 12.95
C CYS A 279 20.04 -3.04 13.35
N PRO A 280 19.80 -3.70 14.49
CA PRO A 280 20.70 -4.75 15.01
C PRO A 280 20.93 -5.91 14.03
N ASP A 281 19.91 -6.27 13.26
CA ASP A 281 19.98 -7.31 12.23
C ASP A 281 20.88 -6.93 11.03
N HIS A 282 21.15 -5.63 10.88
CA HIS A 282 21.89 -5.03 9.78
C HIS A 282 23.20 -4.37 10.20
N ALA A 283 23.35 -4.03 11.48
CA ALA A 283 24.55 -3.46 12.10
C ALA A 283 25.80 -4.36 11.95
N SER A 284 25.60 -5.67 11.91
CA SER A 284 26.68 -6.66 11.75
C SER A 284 27.19 -6.81 10.31
N ARG A 285 26.51 -6.23 9.30
CA ARG A 285 26.89 -6.33 7.88
C ARG A 285 27.82 -5.21 7.39
N GLY A 286 28.05 -4.17 8.20
CA GLY A 286 28.87 -3.00 7.85
C GLY A 286 30.34 -3.04 8.26
N ARG A 287 30.88 -4.18 8.74
CA ARG A 287 32.31 -4.35 9.08
C ARG A 287 33.06 -5.35 8.18
N ARG A 288 32.74 -5.37 6.88
CA ARG A 288 33.60 -5.98 5.85
C ARG A 288 33.58 -5.14 4.59
#